data_AF-A0A9X2AGA8-F1
#
_entry.id   AF-A0A9X2AGA8-F1
#
_cell.length_a   1.000
_cell.length_b   1.000
_cell.length_c   1.000
_cell.angle_alpha   90.00
_cell.angle_beta   90.00
_cell.angle_gamma   90.00
#
_symmetry.space_group_name_H-M   'P 1'
#
loop_
_entity.id
_entity.type
_entity.pdbx_description
1 polymer ?
#
loop_
_entity_poly.entity_id
_entity_poly.type
_entity_poly.pdbx_seq_one_letter_code
_entity_poly.pdbx_strand_id
1 'polypeptide(L)'
;MTLPVTRRVLLFGCCLSGLVASWGRPAAAQTPAPGRAETYAVLGAGKGAQFSVPQVRLADEAVSQRINRAIARAVVSQAKVAVDTTAALPKQLRQVASDDCCLTGARFQVLLNQGALFSVKISLEFRGASSYERQRYLVFDLGTGERLPLTALLADPPAQLARRLEAAVNRRMGEFLADSATRTHPGRAALARSLHWNATTRQVDFAAGAPAVSLQEFALTPHALLLLYPTDQQAVALADIPEETYRFPYARLQARGRLAELVQKSAAGAR
;
A
#
# COMPACT_ATOMS: atom_id res chain seq x y z
N MET A 1 65.19 0.29 56.23
CA MET A 1 66.21 0.64 55.22
C MET A 1 65.49 1.16 53.99
N THR A 2 65.79 2.41 53.57
CA THR A 2 65.74 2.97 52.19
C THR A 2 64.46 2.82 51.36
N LEU A 3 63.87 3.80 50.66
CA LEU A 3 63.95 5.25 50.41
C LEU A 3 62.64 5.57 49.62
N PRO A 4 62.22 6.84 49.44
CA PRO A 4 60.87 7.25 49.05
C PRO A 4 60.64 7.35 47.53
N VAL A 5 59.38 7.34 47.09
CA VAL A 5 58.98 7.72 45.73
C VAL A 5 58.07 8.95 45.77
N THR A 6 58.55 9.97 45.06
CA THR A 6 57.98 11.30 44.84
C THR A 6 57.08 11.30 43.60
N ARG A 7 56.27 12.38 43.47
CA ARG A 7 55.57 12.91 42.27
C ARG A 7 54.12 12.44 42.11
N ARG A 8 53.17 13.26 41.66
CA ARG A 8 53.18 14.62 41.09
C ARG A 8 51.76 15.16 41.21
N VAL A 9 51.61 16.41 41.62
CA VAL A 9 50.38 17.21 41.48
C VAL A 9 50.28 17.63 40.02
N LEU A 10 49.13 17.40 39.38
CA LEU A 10 48.76 17.99 38.10
C LEU A 10 47.43 18.72 38.26
N LEU A 11 47.53 20.05 38.21
CA LEU A 11 46.44 21.00 38.06
C LEU A 11 45.80 20.79 36.68
N PHE A 12 44.50 20.47 36.64
CA PHE A 12 43.71 20.57 35.41
C PHE A 12 42.99 21.93 35.40
N GLY A 13 43.45 22.78 34.48
CA GLY A 13 42.87 24.08 34.21
C GLY A 13 41.58 23.99 33.39
N CYS A 14 40.66 24.89 33.70
CA CYS A 14 39.45 25.20 32.94
C CYS A 14 39.76 25.59 31.49
N CYS A 15 39.14 24.90 30.53
CA CYS A 15 38.88 25.44 29.21
C CYS A 15 37.35 25.41 28.96
N LEU A 16 36.69 26.54 29.22
CA LEU A 16 35.37 26.84 28.67
C LEU A 16 35.49 26.96 27.15
N SER A 17 35.10 25.93 26.42
CA SER A 17 34.91 26.01 24.98
C SER A 17 33.46 26.43 24.72
N GLY A 18 33.31 27.64 24.15
CA GLY A 18 32.02 28.18 23.74
C GLY A 18 31.38 27.33 22.65
N LEU A 19 30.26 26.68 22.99
CA LEU A 19 29.31 26.16 22.04
C LEU A 19 28.57 27.34 21.39
N VAL A 20 29.07 27.80 20.25
CA VAL A 20 28.25 28.59 19.32
C VAL A 20 27.26 27.61 18.69
N ALA A 21 26.04 27.59 19.22
CA ALA A 21 24.92 26.92 18.57
C ALA A 21 24.68 27.62 17.23
N SER A 22 25.19 27.05 16.14
CA SER A 22 24.77 27.42 14.79
C SER A 22 23.33 26.96 14.63
N TRP A 23 22.39 27.90 14.71
CA TRP A 23 21.00 27.67 14.34
C TRP A 23 20.99 27.32 12.85
N GLY A 24 20.91 26.02 12.56
CA GLY A 24 20.78 25.51 11.21
C GLY A 24 19.55 26.14 10.58
N ARG A 25 19.76 26.91 9.51
CA ARG A 25 18.68 27.30 8.59
C ARG A 25 17.87 26.05 8.24
N PRO A 26 16.53 26.10 8.24
CA PRO A 26 15.74 24.98 7.74
C PRO A 26 16.23 24.68 6.33
N ALA A 27 16.67 23.44 6.09
CA ALA A 27 17.07 22.99 4.77
C ALA A 27 15.93 23.35 3.81
N ALA A 28 16.23 24.17 2.81
CA ALA A 28 15.27 24.50 1.76
C ALA A 28 14.74 23.17 1.22
N ALA A 29 13.43 22.96 1.35
CA ALA A 29 12.78 21.74 0.90
C ALA A 29 13.14 21.55 -0.58
N GLN A 30 13.89 20.48 -0.86
CA GLN A 30 14.29 20.15 -2.22
C GLN A 30 13.02 20.04 -3.05
N THR A 31 12.93 20.84 -4.11
CA THR A 31 11.78 20.79 -5.02
C THR A 31 11.73 19.38 -5.63
N PRO A 32 10.59 18.68 -5.56
CA PRO A 32 10.48 17.33 -6.12
C PRO A 32 10.85 17.33 -7.61
N ALA A 33 11.60 16.33 -8.04
CA ALA A 33 11.93 16.17 -9.45
C ALA A 33 10.63 16.03 -10.29
N PRO A 34 10.56 16.63 -11.49
CA PRO A 34 9.38 16.55 -12.33
C PRO A 34 8.93 15.10 -12.58
N GLY A 35 7.64 14.82 -12.40
CA GLY A 35 7.07 13.48 -12.65
C GLY A 35 7.31 12.45 -11.55
N ARG A 36 7.80 12.86 -10.37
CA ARG A 36 7.87 12.05 -9.16
C ARG A 36 7.28 12.80 -7.97
N ALA A 37 6.54 12.07 -7.15
CA ALA A 37 6.08 12.53 -5.85
C ALA A 37 7.18 12.32 -4.81
N GLU A 38 7.34 13.26 -3.87
CA GLU A 38 7.95 12.91 -2.59
C GLU A 38 6.86 12.32 -1.69
N THR A 39 7.16 11.21 -1.00
CA THR A 39 6.20 10.56 -0.10
C THR A 39 6.71 10.60 1.32
N TYR A 40 5.85 10.99 2.26
CA TYR A 40 6.13 10.96 3.69
C TYR A 40 4.95 10.35 4.45
N ALA A 41 5.21 9.78 5.61
CA ALA A 41 4.18 9.20 6.45
C ALA A 41 3.59 10.24 7.40
N VAL A 42 2.27 10.33 7.45
CA VAL A 42 1.57 10.97 8.57
C VAL A 42 1.19 9.89 9.56
N LEU A 43 1.69 10.06 10.78
CA LEU A 43 1.46 9.13 11.87
C LEU A 43 0.23 9.54 12.70
N GLY A 44 -0.53 8.55 13.13
CA GLY A 44 -1.60 8.70 14.11
C GLY A 44 -1.54 7.56 15.11
N ALA A 45 -1.75 7.86 16.39
CA ALA A 45 -1.76 6.85 17.45
C ALA A 45 -2.87 7.15 18.45
N GLY A 46 -3.39 6.10 19.09
CA GLY A 46 -4.45 6.15 20.10
C GLY A 46 -4.49 4.88 20.93
N LYS A 47 -5.68 4.44 21.34
CA LYS A 47 -5.91 3.31 22.28
C LYS A 47 -5.45 1.95 21.72
N GLY A 48 -4.14 1.74 21.61
CA GLY A 48 -3.55 0.57 20.97
C GLY A 48 -3.63 0.56 19.44
N ALA A 49 -4.11 1.64 18.83
CA ALA A 49 -4.19 1.80 17.38
C ALA A 49 -2.99 2.57 16.81
N GLN A 50 -2.44 2.12 15.68
CA GLN A 50 -1.26 2.71 15.03
C GLN A 50 -1.50 2.91 13.54
N PHE A 51 -1.43 4.16 13.10
CA PHE A 51 -1.66 4.56 11.72
C PHE A 51 -0.39 5.15 11.13
N SER A 52 -0.03 4.67 9.95
CA SER A 52 0.95 5.23 9.03
C SER A 52 0.27 5.40 7.68
N VAL A 53 -0.06 6.64 7.34
CA VAL A 53 -0.80 6.97 6.11
C VAL A 53 0.09 7.81 5.19
N PRO A 54 0.22 7.46 3.89
CA PRO A 54 1.09 8.18 2.99
C PRO A 54 0.51 9.55 2.65
N GLN A 55 1.37 10.55 2.58
CA GLN A 55 1.10 11.84 1.97
C GLN A 55 2.13 12.12 0.89
N VAL A 56 1.69 12.83 -0.14
CA VAL A 56 2.43 13.17 -1.34
C VAL A 56 2.72 14.68 -1.35
N ARG A 57 3.95 15.04 -1.70
CA ARG A 57 4.38 16.40 -2.02
C ARG A 57 4.87 16.46 -3.47
N LEU A 58 4.30 17.37 -4.24
CA LEU A 58 4.64 17.69 -5.63
C LEU A 58 4.94 19.19 -5.75
N ALA A 59 5.47 19.60 -6.90
CA ALA A 59 5.67 21.02 -7.21
C ALA A 59 4.33 21.79 -7.25
N ASP A 60 3.26 21.15 -7.73
CA ASP A 60 1.90 21.67 -7.66
C ASP A 60 1.24 21.24 -6.34
N GLU A 61 1.01 22.22 -5.46
CA GLU A 61 0.40 21.98 -4.16
C GLU A 61 -1.07 21.56 -4.28
N ALA A 62 -1.83 22.11 -5.23
CA ALA A 62 -3.24 21.76 -5.42
C ALA A 62 -3.39 20.30 -5.86
N VAL A 63 -2.50 19.82 -6.73
CA VAL A 63 -2.41 18.41 -7.10
C VAL A 63 -2.08 17.54 -5.88
N SER A 64 -1.09 17.94 -5.08
CA SER A 64 -0.71 17.24 -3.83
C SER A 64 -1.90 17.11 -2.87
N GLN A 65 -2.62 18.21 -2.65
CA GLN A 65 -3.80 18.25 -1.78
C GLN A 65 -4.93 17.34 -2.28
N ARG A 66 -5.17 17.27 -3.60
CA ARG A 66 -6.17 16.35 -4.18
C ARG A 66 -5.83 14.88 -3.90
N ILE A 67 -4.58 14.48 -4.16
CA ILE A 67 -4.11 13.11 -3.88
C ILE A 67 -4.22 12.80 -2.39
N ASN A 68 -3.71 13.70 -1.54
CA ASN A 68 -3.70 13.53 -0.09
C ASN A 68 -5.11 13.40 0.50
N ARG A 69 -6.07 14.20 0.01
CA ARG A 69 -7.47 14.10 0.40
C ARG A 69 -8.09 12.77 -0.02
N ALA A 70 -7.77 12.27 -1.21
CA ALA A 70 -8.26 10.98 -1.68
C ALA A 70 -7.70 9.82 -0.85
N ILE A 71 -6.40 9.85 -0.52
CA ILE A 71 -5.77 8.85 0.36
C ILE A 71 -6.37 8.90 1.76
N ALA A 72 -6.47 10.09 2.36
CA ALA A 72 -7.09 10.29 3.68
C ALA A 72 -8.50 9.71 3.72
N ARG A 73 -9.34 10.03 2.71
CA ARG A 73 -10.70 9.50 2.59
C ARG A 73 -10.72 7.98 2.48
N ALA A 74 -9.78 7.37 1.72
CA ALA A 74 -9.71 5.92 1.57
C ALA A 74 -9.43 5.19 2.89
N VAL A 75 -8.68 5.80 3.81
CA VAL A 75 -8.43 5.27 5.16
C VAL A 75 -9.61 5.58 6.10
N VAL A 76 -9.97 6.85 6.22
CA VAL A 76 -10.93 7.35 7.21
C VAL A 76 -12.34 6.81 6.96
N SER A 77 -12.74 6.60 5.70
CA SER A 77 -14.06 6.02 5.36
C SER A 77 -14.26 4.57 5.83
N GLN A 78 -13.20 3.92 6.32
CA GLN A 78 -13.26 2.55 6.83
C GLN A 78 -13.55 2.52 8.33
N ALA A 79 -13.38 3.66 9.01
CA ALA A 79 -13.79 3.80 10.40
C ALA A 79 -15.32 3.79 10.51
N LYS A 80 -15.85 3.22 11.60
CA LYS A 80 -17.29 3.20 11.88
C LYS A 80 -17.76 4.40 12.69
N VAL A 81 -16.85 5.33 13.00
CA VAL A 81 -17.13 6.58 13.69
C VAL A 81 -17.32 7.75 12.74
N ALA A 82 -18.09 8.73 13.19
CA ALA A 82 -18.16 10.04 12.53
C ALA A 82 -16.79 10.73 12.66
N VAL A 83 -16.09 10.89 11.54
CA VAL A 83 -14.82 11.61 11.47
C VAL A 83 -15.04 12.94 10.77
N ASP A 84 -14.47 14.00 11.32
CA ASP A 84 -14.48 15.32 10.70
C ASP A 84 -13.57 15.30 9.46
N THR A 85 -14.16 15.01 8.31
CA THR A 85 -13.44 14.90 7.04
C THR A 85 -12.84 16.24 6.55
N THR A 86 -13.15 17.35 7.22
CA THR A 86 -12.56 18.67 6.93
C THR A 86 -11.32 18.97 7.79
N ALA A 87 -11.13 18.25 8.89
CA ALA A 87 -9.96 18.40 9.75
C ALA A 87 -8.65 17.97 9.06
N ALA A 88 -7.50 18.42 9.58
CA ALA A 88 -6.20 17.91 9.17
C ALA A 88 -6.08 16.41 9.47
N LEU A 89 -5.40 15.67 8.58
CA LEU A 89 -5.27 14.21 8.67
C LEU A 89 -4.81 13.70 10.06
N PRO A 90 -3.81 14.29 10.74
CA PRO A 90 -3.44 13.84 12.10
C PRO A 90 -4.58 13.93 13.11
N LYS A 91 -5.49 14.90 12.98
CA LYS A 91 -6.68 15.02 13.83
C LYS A 91 -7.72 13.97 13.45
N GLN A 92 -7.94 13.73 12.15
CA GLN A 92 -8.81 12.65 11.67
C GLN A 92 -8.34 11.29 12.18
N LEU A 93 -7.05 10.98 12.07
CA LEU A 93 -6.49 9.70 12.54
C LEU A 93 -6.60 9.56 14.06
N ARG A 94 -6.45 10.64 14.84
CA ARG A 94 -6.70 10.60 16.28
C ARG A 94 -8.18 10.34 16.60
N GLN A 95 -9.11 10.89 15.83
CA GLN A 95 -10.54 10.58 15.98
C GLN A 95 -10.81 9.09 15.68
N VAL A 96 -10.26 8.58 14.57
CA VAL A 96 -10.34 7.14 14.24
C VAL A 96 -9.73 6.30 15.37
N ALA A 97 -8.54 6.66 15.86
CA ALA A 97 -7.80 5.93 16.90
C ALA A 97 -8.44 6.03 18.31
N SER A 98 -9.41 6.92 18.49
CA SER A 98 -10.17 7.06 19.74
C SER A 98 -11.38 6.13 19.79
N ASP A 99 -11.81 5.60 18.65
CA ASP A 99 -12.79 4.53 18.54
C ASP A 99 -12.16 3.23 19.04
N ASP A 100 -12.81 2.59 20.01
CA ASP A 100 -12.36 1.31 20.56
C ASP A 100 -12.77 0.13 19.68
N CYS A 101 -13.46 0.36 18.54
CA CYS A 101 -13.93 -0.73 17.70
C CYS A 101 -13.37 -0.74 16.27
N CYS A 102 -13.07 -1.96 15.83
CA CYS A 102 -12.80 -2.36 14.45
C CYS A 102 -11.48 -1.87 13.83
N LEU A 103 -11.24 -0.60 13.53
CA LEU A 103 -10.05 -0.18 12.77
C LEU A 103 -8.89 0.20 13.69
N THR A 104 -7.88 -0.68 13.79
CA THR A 104 -6.76 -0.54 14.72
C THR A 104 -5.46 -0.09 14.08
N GLY A 105 -5.37 -0.05 12.76
CA GLY A 105 -4.19 0.50 12.13
C GLY A 105 -4.25 0.67 10.64
N ALA A 106 -3.23 1.35 10.13
CA ALA A 106 -2.98 1.46 8.70
C ALA A 106 -1.47 1.46 8.43
N ARG A 107 -1.05 0.79 7.37
CA ARG A 107 0.31 0.82 6.83
C ARG A 107 0.23 1.06 5.33
N PHE A 108 1.32 1.48 4.71
CA PHE A 108 1.35 1.65 3.27
C PHE A 108 2.64 1.18 2.64
N GLN A 109 2.55 0.93 1.34
CA GLN A 109 3.68 0.64 0.47
C GLN A 109 3.48 1.38 -0.85
N VAL A 110 4.48 2.19 -1.24
CA VAL A 110 4.50 2.78 -2.58
C VAL A 110 4.91 1.69 -3.56
N LEU A 111 4.04 1.40 -4.53
CA LEU A 111 4.25 0.36 -5.54
C LEU A 111 4.82 0.94 -6.85
N LEU A 112 4.48 2.19 -7.16
CA LEU A 112 4.96 2.92 -8.32
C LEU A 112 5.01 4.42 -8.00
N ASN A 113 6.08 5.09 -8.42
CA ASN A 113 6.22 6.54 -8.33
C ASN A 113 7.14 7.04 -9.45
N GLN A 114 6.67 6.91 -10.68
CA GLN A 114 7.44 7.21 -11.88
C GLN A 114 6.53 7.47 -13.08
N GLY A 115 7.01 8.22 -14.07
CA GLY A 115 6.29 8.42 -15.33
C GLY A 115 4.95 9.14 -15.15
N ALA A 116 4.88 10.10 -14.23
CA ALA A 116 3.66 10.81 -13.85
C ALA A 116 2.54 9.90 -13.27
N LEU A 117 2.87 8.68 -12.83
CA LEU A 117 1.96 7.76 -12.18
C LEU A 117 2.41 7.48 -10.75
N PHE A 118 1.45 7.45 -9.83
CA PHE A 118 1.65 7.06 -8.45
C PHE A 118 0.69 5.95 -8.06
N SER A 119 1.22 4.81 -7.61
CA SER A 119 0.45 3.66 -7.16
C SER A 119 0.85 3.32 -5.73
N VAL A 120 -0.14 3.15 -4.87
CA VAL A 120 0.06 2.88 -3.45
C VAL A 120 -0.88 1.79 -2.96
N LYS A 121 -0.33 0.87 -2.17
CA LYS A 121 -1.08 -0.11 -1.36
C LYS A 121 -1.23 0.44 0.05
N ILE A 122 -2.43 0.32 0.59
CA ILE A 122 -2.75 0.66 1.98
C ILE A 122 -3.29 -0.61 2.64
N SER A 123 -2.58 -1.08 3.66
CA SER A 123 -2.99 -2.19 4.52
C SER A 123 -3.72 -1.64 5.73
N LEU A 124 -4.96 -2.04 5.93
CA LEU A 124 -5.83 -1.60 7.02
C LEU A 124 -6.02 -2.75 8.00
N GLU A 125 -5.63 -2.54 9.24
CA GLU A 125 -5.67 -3.55 10.28
C GLU A 125 -6.95 -3.39 11.09
N PHE A 126 -7.70 -4.48 11.23
CA PHE A 126 -8.91 -4.52 12.01
C PHE A 126 -8.82 -5.49 13.20
N ARG A 127 -9.49 -5.13 14.30
CA ARG A 127 -9.68 -5.96 15.49
C ARG A 127 -11.17 -6.03 15.82
N GLY A 128 -11.74 -7.23 15.70
CA GLY A 128 -13.08 -7.59 16.18
C GLY A 128 -13.00 -8.88 16.99
N ALA A 129 -13.94 -9.81 16.75
CA ALA A 129 -13.84 -11.18 17.30
C ALA A 129 -12.55 -11.91 16.86
N SER A 130 -12.01 -11.52 15.71
CA SER A 130 -10.68 -11.90 15.21
C SER A 130 -9.99 -10.68 14.62
N SER A 131 -8.66 -10.71 14.57
CA SER A 131 -7.87 -9.72 13.83
C SER A 131 -7.82 -10.09 12.36
N TYR A 132 -7.99 -9.09 11.48
CA TYR A 132 -7.87 -9.28 10.04
C TYR A 132 -7.32 -8.02 9.37
N GLU A 133 -6.75 -8.18 8.18
CA GLU A 133 -6.27 -7.07 7.36
C GLU A 133 -7.15 -6.93 6.12
N ARG A 134 -7.42 -5.69 5.70
CA ARG A 134 -7.97 -5.37 4.38
C ARG A 134 -7.00 -4.49 3.64
N GLN A 135 -6.78 -4.80 2.37
CA GLN A 135 -5.91 -3.99 1.53
C GLN A 135 -6.72 -3.08 0.61
N ARG A 136 -6.17 -1.90 0.34
CA ARG A 136 -6.73 -0.91 -0.58
C ARG A 136 -5.66 -0.44 -1.54
N TYR A 137 -6.01 -0.33 -2.81
CA TYR A 137 -5.07 0.05 -3.85
C TYR A 137 -5.57 1.27 -4.61
N LEU A 138 -4.69 2.26 -4.73
CA LEU A 138 -4.99 3.54 -5.34
C LEU A 138 -3.93 3.88 -6.37
N VAL A 139 -4.39 4.34 -7.54
CA VAL A 139 -3.54 4.79 -8.64
C VAL A 139 -3.93 6.21 -9.02
N PHE A 140 -2.95 7.10 -9.13
CA PHE A 140 -3.13 8.53 -9.39
C PHE A 140 -2.29 8.99 -10.58
N ASP A 141 -2.82 9.97 -11.32
CA ASP A 141 -2.04 10.81 -12.23
C ASP A 141 -1.39 11.94 -11.42
N LEU A 142 -0.06 12.07 -11.52
CA LEU A 142 0.72 13.09 -10.77
C LEU A 142 0.67 14.49 -11.38
N GLY A 143 0.14 14.64 -12.60
CA GLY A 143 -0.10 15.93 -13.24
C GLY A 143 -1.47 16.53 -12.86
N THR A 144 -2.50 15.69 -12.71
CA THR A 144 -3.85 16.16 -12.36
C THR A 144 -4.21 15.93 -10.89
N GLY A 145 -3.63 14.92 -10.26
CA GLY A 145 -3.97 14.48 -8.90
C GLY A 145 -5.25 13.64 -8.84
N GLU A 146 -5.79 13.26 -10.00
CA GLU A 146 -6.98 12.44 -10.10
C GLU A 146 -6.65 10.96 -9.86
N ARG A 147 -7.59 10.26 -9.21
CA ARG A 147 -7.55 8.81 -9.13
C ARG A 147 -7.94 8.24 -10.50
N LEU A 148 -7.08 7.41 -11.07
CA LEU A 148 -7.30 6.83 -12.37
C LEU A 148 -8.14 5.54 -12.25
N PRO A 149 -9.22 5.39 -13.05
CA PRO A 149 -9.84 4.10 -13.25
C PRO A 149 -8.98 3.24 -14.18
N LEU A 150 -9.15 1.92 -14.14
CA LEU A 150 -8.39 1.01 -14.99
C LEU A 150 -8.59 1.31 -16.48
N THR A 151 -9.80 1.71 -16.86
CA THR A 151 -10.14 2.10 -18.23
C THR A 151 -9.33 3.30 -18.70
N ALA A 152 -8.84 4.19 -17.83
CA ALA A 152 -7.97 5.29 -18.25
C ALA A 152 -6.57 4.80 -18.70
N LEU A 153 -6.14 3.64 -18.20
CA LEU A 153 -4.78 3.11 -18.35
C LEU A 153 -4.67 2.01 -19.40
N LEU A 154 -5.76 1.29 -19.69
CA LEU A 154 -5.80 0.19 -20.64
C LEU A 154 -6.84 0.39 -21.74
N ALA A 155 -6.50 -0.08 -22.94
CA ALA A 155 -7.43 -0.22 -24.06
C ALA A 155 -8.07 -1.62 -24.13
N ASP A 156 -7.57 -2.60 -23.37
CA ASP A 156 -8.18 -3.93 -23.28
C ASP A 156 -9.67 -3.83 -22.87
N PRO A 157 -10.58 -4.56 -23.53
CA PRO A 157 -11.98 -4.63 -23.13
C PRO A 157 -12.15 -5.14 -21.69
N PRO A 158 -12.99 -4.51 -20.85
CA PRO A 158 -13.18 -4.94 -19.45
C PRO A 158 -13.57 -6.42 -19.32
N ALA A 159 -14.44 -6.92 -20.20
CA ALA A 159 -14.85 -8.33 -20.20
C ALA A 159 -13.68 -9.30 -20.45
N GLN A 160 -12.69 -8.90 -21.26
CA GLN A 160 -11.49 -9.71 -21.49
C GLN A 160 -10.60 -9.73 -20.24
N LEU A 161 -10.41 -8.59 -19.59
CA LEU A 161 -9.63 -8.51 -18.35
C LEU A 161 -10.27 -9.30 -17.21
N ALA A 162 -11.61 -9.23 -17.08
CA ALA A 162 -12.36 -10.02 -16.11
C ALA A 162 -12.14 -11.53 -16.31
N ARG A 163 -12.32 -12.04 -17.53
CA ARG A 163 -12.05 -13.46 -17.85
C ARG A 163 -10.60 -13.87 -17.57
N ARG A 164 -9.64 -13.00 -17.86
CA ARG A 164 -8.22 -13.27 -17.55
C ARG A 164 -7.96 -13.34 -16.05
N LEU A 165 -8.64 -12.50 -15.27
CA LEU A 165 -8.57 -12.53 -13.81
C LEU A 165 -9.27 -13.78 -13.25
N GLU A 166 -10.46 -14.14 -13.72
CA GLU A 166 -11.14 -15.41 -13.37
C GLU A 166 -10.25 -16.62 -13.63
N ALA A 167 -9.60 -16.68 -14.80
CA ALA A 167 -8.67 -17.75 -15.14
C ALA A 167 -7.46 -17.78 -14.19
N ALA A 168 -6.94 -16.62 -13.77
CA ALA A 168 -5.85 -16.52 -12.80
C ALA A 168 -6.28 -17.00 -11.41
N VAL A 169 -7.48 -16.62 -10.96
CA VAL A 169 -8.08 -17.09 -9.69
C VAL A 169 -8.25 -18.61 -9.72
N ASN A 170 -8.87 -19.16 -10.77
CA ASN A 170 -9.09 -20.59 -10.94
C ASN A 170 -7.78 -21.39 -10.93
N ARG A 171 -6.78 -20.94 -11.70
CA ARG A 171 -5.46 -21.58 -11.73
C ARG A 171 -4.84 -21.60 -10.32
N ARG A 172 -4.86 -20.45 -9.63
CA ARG A 172 -4.24 -20.35 -8.30
C ARG A 172 -4.98 -21.18 -7.25
N MET A 173 -6.30 -21.19 -7.27
CA MET A 173 -7.07 -22.03 -6.37
C MET A 173 -6.78 -23.51 -6.62
N GLY A 174 -6.67 -23.91 -7.90
CA GLY A 174 -6.24 -25.24 -8.29
C GLY A 174 -4.83 -25.59 -7.76
N GLU A 175 -3.85 -24.69 -7.91
CA GLU A 175 -2.49 -24.87 -7.39
C GLU A 175 -2.47 -24.99 -5.86
N PHE A 176 -3.13 -24.06 -5.16
CA PHE A 176 -3.23 -24.07 -3.70
C PHE A 176 -3.87 -25.35 -3.18
N LEU A 177 -4.90 -25.85 -3.88
CA LEU A 177 -5.54 -27.12 -3.55
C LEU A 177 -4.73 -28.34 -4.02
N ALA A 178 -3.86 -28.24 -5.02
CA ALA A 178 -3.00 -29.35 -5.42
C ALA A 178 -1.80 -29.51 -4.48
N ASP A 179 -1.34 -28.41 -3.89
CA ASP A 179 -0.15 -28.38 -3.04
C ASP A 179 -0.30 -29.31 -1.82
N SER A 180 0.66 -30.21 -1.66
CA SER A 180 0.73 -31.12 -0.52
C SER A 180 1.04 -30.40 0.79
N ALA A 181 1.82 -29.31 0.76
CA ALA A 181 2.17 -28.54 1.95
C ALA A 181 0.94 -27.86 2.57
N THR A 182 -0.10 -27.61 1.77
CA THR A 182 -1.36 -26.98 2.22
C THR A 182 -2.41 -28.00 2.65
N ARG A 183 -2.18 -29.32 2.52
CA ARG A 183 -3.21 -30.34 2.86
C ARG A 183 -3.67 -30.28 4.31
N THR A 184 -2.75 -29.99 5.22
CA THR A 184 -3.03 -29.84 6.66
C THR A 184 -3.39 -28.40 7.03
N HIS A 185 -3.47 -27.48 6.06
CA HIS A 185 -3.75 -26.09 6.32
C HIS A 185 -5.20 -25.92 6.83
N PRO A 186 -5.40 -25.37 8.05
CA PRO A 186 -6.72 -25.32 8.67
C PRO A 186 -7.73 -24.47 7.87
N GLY A 187 -7.24 -23.49 7.11
CA GLY A 187 -8.08 -22.63 6.25
C GLY A 187 -8.48 -23.22 4.90
N ARG A 188 -7.94 -24.39 4.51
CA ARG A 188 -8.08 -24.91 3.13
C ARG A 188 -9.51 -25.26 2.76
N ALA A 189 -10.20 -26.04 3.60
CA ALA A 189 -11.59 -26.43 3.35
C ALA A 189 -12.54 -25.23 3.44
N ALA A 190 -12.26 -24.29 4.36
CA ALA A 190 -13.00 -23.04 4.47
C ALA A 190 -12.88 -22.19 3.21
N LEU A 191 -11.67 -22.06 2.66
CA LEU A 191 -11.41 -21.34 1.41
C LEU A 191 -12.08 -21.98 0.19
N ALA A 192 -11.98 -23.31 0.06
CA ALA A 192 -12.65 -24.04 -1.02
C ALA A 192 -14.17 -23.85 -0.98
N ARG A 193 -14.76 -23.86 0.22
CA ARG A 193 -16.18 -23.62 0.41
C ARG A 193 -16.56 -22.18 0.11
N SER A 194 -15.80 -21.20 0.59
CA SER A 194 -16.12 -19.78 0.42
C SER A 194 -16.02 -19.30 -1.02
N LEU A 195 -15.12 -19.90 -1.80
CA LEU A 195 -15.00 -19.65 -3.22
C LEU A 195 -15.83 -20.62 -4.06
N HIS A 196 -16.73 -21.41 -3.45
CA HIS A 196 -17.58 -22.37 -4.17
C HIS A 196 -16.78 -23.22 -5.18
N TRP A 197 -15.61 -23.70 -4.75
CA TRP A 197 -14.71 -24.45 -5.63
C TRP A 197 -15.36 -25.76 -6.06
N ASN A 198 -15.53 -25.92 -7.36
CA ASN A 198 -15.99 -27.15 -7.98
C ASN A 198 -14.79 -28.05 -8.29
N ALA A 199 -14.63 -29.12 -7.53
CA ALA A 199 -13.53 -30.07 -7.70
C ALA A 199 -13.58 -30.83 -9.04
N THR A 200 -14.77 -30.99 -9.63
CA THR A 200 -14.96 -31.68 -10.91
C THR A 200 -14.48 -30.81 -12.08
N THR A 201 -14.92 -29.55 -12.13
CA THR A 201 -14.52 -28.62 -13.21
C THR A 201 -13.19 -27.91 -12.93
N ARG A 202 -12.68 -28.02 -11.69
CA ARG A 202 -11.50 -27.30 -11.18
C ARG A 202 -11.62 -25.79 -11.35
N GLN A 203 -12.79 -25.26 -11.00
CA GLN A 203 -13.11 -23.84 -11.13
C GLN A 203 -13.87 -23.33 -9.91
N VAL A 204 -13.67 -22.05 -9.60
CA VAL A 204 -14.51 -21.24 -8.72
C VAL A 204 -15.85 -21.02 -9.40
N ASP A 205 -16.94 -21.30 -8.69
CA ASP A 205 -18.28 -20.98 -9.15
C ASP A 205 -18.67 -19.57 -8.72
N PHE A 206 -18.43 -18.60 -9.60
CA PHE A 206 -18.80 -17.19 -9.40
C PHE A 206 -20.31 -16.96 -9.40
N ALA A 207 -21.11 -17.86 -10.00
CA ALA A 207 -22.57 -17.75 -10.01
C ALA A 207 -23.19 -18.30 -8.71
N ALA A 208 -22.52 -19.24 -8.04
CA ALA A 208 -22.98 -19.83 -6.79
C ALA A 208 -22.72 -18.98 -5.53
N GLY A 209 -22.16 -17.76 -5.68
CA GLY A 209 -22.00 -16.82 -4.57
C GLY A 209 -20.55 -16.48 -4.20
N ALA A 210 -19.55 -16.96 -4.95
CA ALA A 210 -18.20 -16.44 -4.79
C ALA A 210 -18.15 -14.94 -5.15
N PRO A 211 -17.26 -14.13 -4.54
CA PRO A 211 -17.14 -12.71 -4.86
C PRO A 211 -17.00 -12.47 -6.37
N ALA A 212 -17.78 -11.52 -6.92
CA ALA A 212 -17.66 -11.20 -8.33
C ALA A 212 -16.28 -10.61 -8.64
N VAL A 213 -15.72 -10.97 -9.80
CA VAL A 213 -14.48 -10.38 -10.27
C VAL A 213 -14.68 -8.88 -10.51
N SER A 214 -13.94 -8.05 -9.77
CA SER A 214 -13.97 -6.60 -9.88
C SER A 214 -12.67 -6.08 -10.47
N LEU A 215 -12.79 -5.13 -11.41
CA LEU A 215 -11.66 -4.41 -11.99
C LEU A 215 -11.44 -3.03 -11.34
N GLN A 216 -12.16 -2.73 -10.26
CA GLN A 216 -12.09 -1.45 -9.55
C GLN A 216 -10.87 -1.35 -8.63
N GLU A 217 -10.39 -2.50 -8.13
CA GLU A 217 -9.25 -2.62 -7.23
C GLU A 217 -8.06 -3.12 -8.04
N PHE A 218 -7.10 -2.24 -8.29
CA PHE A 218 -5.90 -2.56 -9.06
C PHE A 218 -4.74 -1.68 -8.61
N ALA A 219 -3.52 -2.11 -8.97
CA ALA A 219 -2.32 -1.33 -8.74
C ALA A 219 -1.34 -1.45 -9.90
N LEU A 220 -0.44 -0.47 -9.99
CA LEU A 220 0.67 -0.50 -10.91
C LEU A 220 1.96 -0.77 -10.15
N THR A 221 2.81 -1.57 -10.77
CA THR A 221 4.23 -1.75 -10.40
C THR A 221 5.09 -1.31 -11.58
N PRO A 222 6.43 -1.25 -11.46
CA PRO A 222 7.27 -0.90 -12.59
C PRO A 222 7.13 -1.82 -13.81
N HIS A 223 6.66 -3.06 -13.62
CA HIS A 223 6.69 -4.10 -14.67
C HIS A 223 5.32 -4.71 -15.02
N ALA A 224 4.32 -4.53 -14.16
CA ALA A 224 3.03 -5.18 -14.31
C ALA A 224 1.89 -4.37 -13.67
N LEU A 225 0.70 -4.60 -14.22
CA LEU A 225 -0.57 -4.30 -13.58
C LEU A 225 -0.91 -5.43 -12.60
N LEU A 226 -1.36 -5.09 -11.40
CA LEU A 226 -1.95 -6.01 -10.44
C LEU A 226 -3.46 -5.84 -10.49
N LEU A 227 -4.20 -6.90 -10.83
CA LEU A 227 -5.66 -6.91 -10.70
C LEU A 227 -6.04 -7.74 -9.48
N LEU A 228 -6.87 -7.21 -8.59
CA LEU A 228 -7.03 -7.82 -7.28
C LEU A 228 -8.40 -8.42 -7.13
N TYR A 229 -8.42 -9.68 -6.69
CA TYR A 229 -9.64 -10.38 -6.38
C TYR A 229 -10.00 -10.16 -4.90
N PRO A 230 -11.11 -9.47 -4.59
CA PRO A 230 -11.49 -9.20 -3.21
C PRO A 230 -11.91 -10.50 -2.56
N THR A 231 -11.25 -10.83 -1.46
CA THR A 231 -11.63 -11.96 -0.62
C THR A 231 -11.96 -11.40 0.74
N ASP A 232 -13.20 -10.96 0.91
CA ASP A 232 -13.66 -10.24 2.09
C ASP A 232 -13.75 -11.12 3.35
N GLN A 233 -13.37 -12.40 3.24
CA GLN A 233 -13.47 -13.36 4.33
C GLN A 233 -12.21 -13.38 5.18
N GLN A 234 -12.44 -13.05 6.46
CA GLN A 234 -11.58 -13.22 7.63
C GLN A 234 -10.31 -14.05 7.36
N ALA A 235 -9.18 -13.36 7.18
CA ALA A 235 -7.75 -13.65 7.42
C ALA A 235 -7.18 -15.09 7.44
N VAL A 236 -7.94 -16.18 7.41
CA VAL A 236 -7.47 -17.52 7.78
C VAL A 236 -6.95 -18.31 6.58
N ALA A 237 -6.99 -17.79 5.34
CA ALA A 237 -6.54 -18.60 4.19
C ALA A 237 -5.88 -17.86 3.01
N LEU A 238 -5.82 -16.53 3.01
CA LEU A 238 -5.36 -15.76 1.84
C LEU A 238 -4.11 -14.92 2.06
N ALA A 239 -3.68 -14.76 3.32
CA ALA A 239 -2.35 -14.22 3.62
C ALA A 239 -1.23 -15.06 2.96
N ASP A 240 -1.50 -16.33 2.65
CA ASP A 240 -0.58 -17.27 2.01
C ASP A 240 -0.73 -17.36 0.47
N ILE A 241 -1.64 -16.57 -0.13
CA ILE A 241 -1.67 -16.40 -1.58
C ILE A 241 -0.88 -15.14 -1.91
N PRO A 242 0.39 -15.24 -2.36
CA PRO A 242 1.20 -14.07 -2.60
C PRO A 242 0.52 -13.14 -3.61
N GLU A 243 0.46 -11.85 -3.27
CA GLU A 243 -0.05 -10.73 -4.11
C GLU A 243 0.53 -10.78 -5.54
N GLU A 244 1.68 -11.40 -5.70
CA GLU A 244 2.42 -11.59 -6.94
C GLU A 244 1.69 -12.40 -8.01
N THR A 245 0.65 -13.14 -7.64
CA THR A 245 -0.01 -14.10 -8.55
C THR A 245 -0.99 -13.44 -9.52
N TYR A 246 -1.47 -12.24 -9.21
CA TYR A 246 -2.35 -11.47 -10.09
C TYR A 246 -1.61 -10.41 -10.90
N ARG A 247 -0.37 -10.73 -11.27
CA ARG A 247 0.49 -9.88 -12.11
C ARG A 247 0.16 -10.08 -13.59
N PHE A 248 -0.18 -8.98 -14.26
CA PHE A 248 -0.40 -8.88 -15.70
C PHE A 248 0.75 -8.06 -16.30
N PRO A 249 1.77 -8.70 -16.90
CA PRO A 249 2.90 -7.99 -17.49
C PRO A 249 2.44 -7.01 -18.57
N TYR A 250 3.04 -5.83 -18.63
CA TYR A 250 2.65 -4.80 -19.61
C TYR A 250 2.81 -5.26 -21.06
N ALA A 251 3.75 -6.15 -21.35
CA ALA A 251 3.91 -6.76 -22.69
C ALA A 251 2.68 -7.56 -23.17
N ARG A 252 1.75 -7.89 -22.27
CA ARG A 252 0.51 -8.64 -22.56
C ARG A 252 -0.75 -7.78 -22.36
N LEU A 253 -0.59 -6.46 -22.35
CA LEU A 253 -1.66 -5.49 -22.14
C LEU A 253 -1.57 -4.42 -23.22
N GLN A 254 -2.72 -3.88 -23.62
CA GLN A 254 -2.80 -2.73 -24.51
C GLN A 254 -2.78 -1.47 -23.65
N ALA A 255 -1.57 -1.07 -23.23
CA ALA A 255 -1.37 0.15 -22.46
C ALA A 255 -1.81 1.39 -23.26
N ARG A 256 -2.42 2.36 -22.59
CA ARG A 256 -2.79 3.66 -23.16
C ARG A 256 -2.49 4.82 -22.21
N GLY A 257 -2.51 6.04 -22.74
CA GLY A 257 -2.27 7.26 -21.96
C GLY A 257 -0.92 7.21 -21.23
N ARG A 258 -0.91 7.64 -19.95
CA ARG A 258 0.28 7.65 -19.11
C ARG A 258 0.95 6.30 -18.93
N LEU A 259 0.18 5.20 -18.98
CA LEU A 259 0.75 3.87 -18.88
C LEU A 259 1.59 3.51 -20.12
N ALA A 260 1.16 3.93 -21.31
CA ALA A 260 1.93 3.69 -22.53
C ALA A 260 3.28 4.43 -22.49
N GLU A 261 3.30 5.67 -22.01
CA GLU A 261 4.54 6.45 -21.80
C GLU A 261 5.50 5.74 -20.84
N LEU A 262 4.96 5.19 -19.75
CA LEU A 262 5.74 4.44 -18.77
C LEU A 262 6.38 3.19 -19.38
N VAL A 263 5.60 2.42 -20.14
CA VAL A 263 6.04 1.16 -20.78
C VAL A 263 7.13 1.43 -21.80
N GLN A 264 6.97 2.47 -22.63
CA GLN A 264 7.97 2.87 -23.63
C GLN A 264 9.30 3.28 -22.99
N LYS A 265 9.25 4.12 -21.94
CA LYS A 265 10.46 4.54 -21.21
C LYS A 265 11.18 3.37 -20.56
N SER A 266 10.43 2.44 -19.98
CA SER A 266 11.01 1.25 -19.34
C SER A 266 11.68 0.31 -20.35
N ALA A 267 11.11 0.19 -21.56
CA ALA A 267 11.72 -0.59 -22.64
C ALA A 267 12.99 0.06 -23.20
N ALA A 268 13.04 1.40 -23.25
CA ALA A 268 14.19 2.15 -23.75
C ALA A 268 15.40 2.11 -22.78
N GLY A 269 15.16 2.10 -21.47
CA GLY A 269 16.24 2.02 -20.46
C GLY A 269 16.80 0.62 -20.20
N ALA A 270 16.25 -0.42 -20.83
CA ALA A 270 16.71 -1.80 -20.72
C ALA A 270 17.67 -2.21 -21.85
N ARG A 271 18.04 -1.28 -22.73
CA ARG A 271 19.01 -1.45 -23.83
C ARG A 271 20.28 -0.69 -23.51
#